data_AF-A0A927CBW1-F1
#
_entry.id   AF-A0A927CBW1-F1
#
_cell.length_a   1.000
_cell.length_b   1.000
_cell.length_c   1.000
_cell.angle_alpha   90.00
_cell.angle_beta   90.00
_cell.angle_gamma   90.00
#
_symmetry.space_group_name_H-M   'P 1'
#
loop_
_entity.id
_entity.type
_entity.pdbx_description
1 polymer ?
#
loop_
_entity_poly.entity_id
_entity_poly.type
_entity_poly.pdbx_seq_one_letter_code
_entity_poly.pdbx_strand_id
1 'polypeptide(L)'
;MNKIWKMILIIVINMSLMIMLVVTVKDEIKKHIDVKEAEETDVLTLLHNDNQVLYEKSTLKQEYIADSKIDAGKIVTNNSVLSSFDTINPVSEHVFLASGWIYADEDVLIDSVIFVDSSDNIVGAANYGFDRPGLSQALQKANADKSGWKGYIYLKEQTTTTIRAYGKIKNTNELILIKSEKQIEMKGNIVVKEAEETDVLTLLHNDNQVLYEKSTLKQEYKANSKINAEKIVTNTLSSFDSIIPVSEYVFLATGWIYAGEDVLIDSVIFVDSSDNIVGAANYGYDRPGLSQALQKTNADKSGWQGYIYLKEKTTTTIRAYGRIKNTNELVLINSEKQIEFP
;
A
#
# COMPACT_ATOMS: atom_id res chain seq x y z
N MET A 1 -30.40 -9.20 -68.83
CA MET A 1 -29.19 -9.50 -68.02
C MET A 1 -29.20 -10.98 -67.66
N ASN A 2 -28.18 -11.75 -68.06
CA ASN A 2 -28.11 -13.20 -67.82
C ASN A 2 -28.18 -13.49 -66.31
N LYS A 3 -28.81 -14.60 -65.89
CA LYS A 3 -28.90 -15.01 -64.47
C LYS A 3 -27.53 -15.04 -63.79
N ILE A 4 -26.52 -15.47 -64.54
CA ILE A 4 -25.12 -15.51 -64.08
C ILE A 4 -24.61 -14.11 -63.70
N TRP A 5 -24.89 -13.09 -64.53
CA TRP A 5 -24.48 -11.71 -64.27
C TRP A 5 -25.18 -11.10 -63.05
N LYS A 6 -26.45 -11.47 -62.79
CA LYS A 6 -27.15 -11.06 -61.55
C LYS A 6 -26.50 -11.67 -60.30
N MET A 7 -26.10 -12.94 -60.38
CA MET A 7 -25.48 -13.64 -59.25
C MET A 7 -24.10 -13.05 -58.91
N ILE A 8 -23.28 -12.78 -59.93
CA ILE A 8 -21.96 -12.14 -59.75
C ILE A 8 -22.12 -10.75 -59.13
N LEU A 9 -23.08 -9.96 -59.59
CA LEU A 9 -23.31 -8.61 -59.06
C LEU A 9 -23.68 -8.62 -57.57
N ILE A 10 -24.51 -9.57 -57.13
CA ILE A 10 -24.90 -9.71 -55.71
C ILE A 10 -23.69 -10.08 -54.84
N ILE A 11 -22.81 -10.97 -55.32
CA ILE A 11 -21.60 -11.37 -54.59
C ILE A 11 -20.66 -10.17 -54.41
N VAL A 12 -20.45 -9.38 -55.46
CA VAL A 12 -19.60 -8.19 -55.41
C VAL A 12 -20.15 -7.13 -54.44
N ILE A 13 -21.46 -6.89 -54.46
CA ILE A 13 -22.11 -5.94 -53.55
C ILE A 13 -21.96 -6.39 -52.09
N ASN A 14 -22.18 -7.68 -51.81
CA ASN A 14 -22.04 -8.22 -50.46
C ASN A 14 -20.59 -8.15 -49.95
N MET A 15 -19.59 -8.44 -50.80
CA MET A 15 -18.19 -8.29 -50.42
C MET A 15 -17.83 -6.82 -50.12
N SER A 16 -18.30 -5.88 -50.94
CA SER A 16 -18.05 -4.45 -50.70
C SER A 16 -18.68 -3.96 -49.40
N LEU A 17 -19.90 -4.42 -49.08
CA LEU A 17 -20.56 -4.13 -47.79
C LEU A 17 -19.79 -4.70 -46.60
N MET A 18 -19.26 -5.92 -46.72
CA MET A 18 -18.44 -6.55 -45.68
C MET A 18 -17.13 -5.79 -45.44
N ILE A 19 -16.44 -5.39 -46.51
CA ILE A 19 -15.21 -4.59 -46.41
C ILE A 19 -15.51 -3.24 -45.75
N MET A 20 -16.60 -2.58 -46.16
CA MET A 20 -17.01 -1.30 -45.58
C MET A 20 -17.26 -1.46 -44.08
N LEU A 21 -18.01 -2.49 -43.66
CA LEU A 21 -18.29 -2.79 -42.25
C LEU A 21 -17.00 -3.02 -41.44
N VAL A 22 -16.05 -3.78 -41.98
CA VAL A 22 -14.75 -4.02 -41.32
C VAL A 22 -13.97 -2.72 -41.15
N VAL A 23 -14.00 -1.82 -42.14
CA VAL A 23 -13.33 -0.51 -42.04
C VAL A 23 -14.03 0.38 -41.01
N THR A 24 -15.36 0.48 -41.00
CA THR A 24 -16.07 1.29 -40.00
C THR A 24 -15.85 0.77 -38.60
N VAL A 25 -15.96 -0.55 -38.38
CA VAL A 25 -15.71 -1.16 -37.08
C VAL A 25 -14.26 -0.94 -36.65
N LYS A 26 -13.29 -1.04 -37.56
CA LYS A 26 -11.88 -0.77 -37.25
C LYS A 26 -11.64 0.69 -36.87
N ASP A 27 -12.25 1.64 -37.59
CA ASP A 27 -12.11 3.07 -37.28
C ASP A 27 -12.85 3.47 -36.00
N GLU A 28 -13.97 2.83 -35.69
CA GLU A 28 -14.75 3.08 -34.48
C GLU A 28 -14.12 2.45 -33.25
N ILE A 29 -13.53 1.26 -33.40
CA ILE A 29 -12.62 0.65 -32.41
C ILE A 29 -11.39 1.53 -32.25
N LYS A 30 -10.80 2.08 -33.32
CA LYS A 30 -9.63 2.97 -33.20
C LYS A 30 -9.97 4.30 -32.53
N LYS A 31 -11.19 4.81 -32.69
CA LYS A 31 -11.69 6.00 -31.97
C LYS A 31 -12.01 5.73 -30.49
N HIS A 32 -12.43 4.52 -30.14
CA HIS A 32 -12.66 4.12 -28.74
C HIS A 32 -11.39 3.60 -28.05
N ILE A 33 -10.39 3.19 -28.85
CA ILE A 33 -9.00 2.94 -28.45
C ILE A 33 -8.13 4.14 -28.89
N ASP A 34 -8.69 5.35 -28.86
CA ASP A 34 -7.96 6.49 -28.29
C ASP A 34 -8.27 6.44 -26.78
N VAL A 35 -7.88 5.31 -26.16
CA VAL A 35 -7.45 5.36 -24.77
C VAL A 35 -6.36 6.40 -24.82
N LYS A 36 -6.66 7.61 -24.30
CA LYS A 36 -5.64 8.56 -23.86
C LYS A 36 -4.50 7.68 -23.39
N GLU A 37 -3.36 7.69 -24.09
CA GLU A 37 -2.11 7.24 -23.50
C GLU A 37 -2.15 7.86 -22.12
N ALA A 38 -2.38 7.01 -21.11
CA ALA A 38 -2.53 7.47 -19.76
C ALA A 38 -1.22 8.18 -19.53
N GLU A 39 -1.26 9.51 -19.46
CA GLU A 39 -0.13 10.33 -19.11
C GLU A 39 0.56 9.55 -18.00
N GLU A 40 1.80 9.11 -18.26
CA GLU A 40 2.66 8.49 -17.25
C GLU A 40 2.40 9.28 -15.99
N THR A 41 1.63 8.69 -15.08
CA THR A 41 1.12 9.46 -13.97
C THR A 41 2.34 9.58 -13.09
N ASP A 42 3.08 10.67 -13.30
CA ASP A 42 4.33 10.96 -12.64
C ASP A 42 4.11 10.66 -11.17
N VAL A 43 5.06 9.99 -10.52
CA VAL A 43 4.99 9.67 -9.10
C VAL A 43 4.56 10.92 -8.32
N LEU A 44 5.05 12.09 -8.73
CA LEU A 44 4.68 13.41 -8.21
C LEU A 44 3.19 13.79 -8.33
N THR A 45 2.46 13.22 -9.28
CA THR A 45 1.02 13.40 -9.49
C THR A 45 0.20 12.44 -8.62
N LEU A 46 0.63 11.18 -8.48
CA LEU A 46 0.04 10.24 -7.51
C LEU A 46 0.24 10.73 -6.06
N LEU A 47 1.37 11.38 -5.79
CA LEU A 47 1.70 12.01 -4.50
C LEU A 47 0.79 13.19 -4.14
N HIS A 48 0.00 13.73 -5.08
CA HIS A 48 -0.76 14.98 -4.90
C HIS A 48 -2.29 14.81 -4.87
N ASN A 49 -2.83 13.69 -5.36
CA ASN A 49 -4.28 13.58 -5.64
C ASN A 49 -5.11 12.83 -4.59
N ASP A 50 -4.51 12.14 -3.62
CA ASP A 50 -5.28 11.38 -2.61
C ASP A 50 -5.33 12.09 -1.25
N ASN A 51 -6.34 12.95 -1.07
CA ASN A 51 -7.04 13.44 0.15
C ASN A 51 -6.31 13.71 1.49
N GLN A 52 -5.00 13.60 1.59
CA GLN A 52 -4.16 14.27 2.57
C GLN A 52 -2.87 14.60 1.83
N VAL A 53 -2.48 15.88 1.84
CA VAL A 53 -1.20 16.35 1.32
C VAL A 53 -0.10 15.66 2.14
N LEU A 54 0.28 14.45 1.76
CA LEU A 54 1.46 13.78 2.32
C LEU A 54 2.74 14.49 1.86
N TYR A 55 2.65 15.38 0.84
CA TYR A 55 3.76 16.08 0.19
C TYR A 55 3.41 17.47 -0.33
N GLU A 56 4.25 18.47 -0.03
CA GLU A 56 4.34 19.66 -0.88
C GLU A 56 5.12 19.32 -2.17
N LYS A 57 4.49 19.50 -3.33
CA LYS A 57 5.04 19.21 -4.67
C LYS A 57 6.38 19.89 -4.97
N SER A 58 6.68 20.98 -4.27
CA SER A 58 7.85 21.84 -4.49
C SER A 58 9.17 21.21 -4.01
N THR A 59 9.16 20.50 -2.87
CA THR A 59 10.36 19.94 -2.25
C THR A 59 10.87 18.70 -3.00
N LEU A 60 9.96 17.81 -3.43
CA LEU A 60 10.32 16.59 -4.15
C LEU A 60 10.77 16.82 -5.59
N LYS A 61 10.22 17.83 -6.28
CA LYS A 61 10.57 18.14 -7.68
C LYS A 61 12.04 18.48 -7.89
N GLN A 62 12.72 18.98 -6.87
CA GLN A 62 14.15 19.29 -6.95
C GLN A 62 15.03 18.04 -6.80
N GLU A 63 14.50 16.97 -6.22
CA GLU A 63 15.29 15.83 -5.75
C GLU A 63 15.02 14.55 -6.52
N TYR A 64 13.79 14.38 -7.00
CA TYR A 64 13.39 13.28 -7.87
C TYR A 64 13.45 13.72 -9.33
N ILE A 65 14.45 13.21 -10.05
CA ILE A 65 14.44 13.14 -11.50
C ILE A 65 14.37 11.65 -11.82
N ALA A 66 13.21 11.20 -12.32
CA ALA A 66 12.99 9.80 -12.68
C ALA A 66 14.15 9.27 -13.53
N ASP A 67 14.63 8.06 -13.19
CA ASP A 67 15.73 7.37 -13.88
C ASP A 67 17.09 8.09 -13.87
N SER A 68 17.24 9.19 -13.12
CA SER A 68 18.55 9.78 -12.90
C SER A 68 19.39 8.89 -12.00
N LYS A 69 20.70 8.83 -12.27
CA LYS A 69 21.62 8.08 -11.42
C LYS A 69 22.04 8.90 -10.21
N ILE A 70 22.17 8.22 -9.06
CA ILE A 70 22.84 8.85 -7.93
C ILE A 70 24.31 9.09 -8.23
N ASP A 71 24.84 10.22 -7.77
CA ASP A 71 26.26 10.53 -7.85
C ASP A 71 26.97 9.89 -6.66
N ALA A 72 27.76 8.85 -6.92
CA ALA A 72 28.51 8.13 -5.88
C ALA A 72 29.47 9.04 -5.10
N GLY A 73 29.94 10.15 -5.70
CA GLY A 73 30.78 11.15 -5.03
C GLY A 73 30.06 11.94 -3.93
N LYS A 74 28.73 11.87 -3.87
CA LYS A 74 27.91 12.50 -2.83
C LYS A 74 27.59 11.57 -1.67
N ILE A 75 27.90 10.28 -1.77
CA ILE A 75 27.61 9.31 -0.73
C ILE A 75 28.69 9.43 0.35
N VAL A 76 28.28 9.79 1.56
CA VAL A 76 29.16 9.87 2.71
C VAL A 76 28.92 8.67 3.64
N THR A 77 29.99 8.04 4.07
CA THR A 77 29.92 6.98 5.09
C THR A 77 29.92 7.62 6.47
N ASN A 78 28.82 7.48 7.21
CA ASN A 78 28.77 7.86 8.61
C ASN A 78 28.43 6.64 9.48
N ASN A 79 29.41 6.20 10.28
CA ASN A 79 29.29 5.01 11.10
C ASN A 79 28.29 5.18 12.25
N SER A 80 28.01 6.40 12.69
CA SER A 80 27.07 6.68 13.78
C SER A 80 25.60 6.69 13.35
N VAL A 81 25.32 6.58 12.06
CA VAL A 81 23.95 6.51 11.55
C VAL A 81 23.34 5.15 11.84
N LEU A 82 22.16 5.19 12.45
CA LEU A 82 21.29 4.05 12.70
C LEU A 82 20.07 4.18 11.81
N SER A 83 19.67 3.12 11.12
CA SER A 83 18.56 3.20 10.16
C SER A 83 18.02 1.82 9.83
N SER A 84 16.76 1.78 9.40
CA SER A 84 16.12 0.58 8.88
C SER A 84 14.94 0.91 7.97
N PHE A 85 14.70 0.07 6.96
CA PHE A 85 13.38 -0.15 6.37
C PHE A 85 12.50 -0.86 7.40
N ASP A 86 11.25 -0.43 7.54
CA ASP A 86 10.23 -1.27 8.18
C ASP A 86 9.50 -2.07 7.13
N THR A 87 8.89 -1.37 6.15
CA THR A 87 7.96 -1.96 5.20
C THR A 87 8.19 -1.43 3.80
N ILE A 88 7.89 -2.29 2.83
CA ILE A 88 7.66 -1.91 1.43
C ILE A 88 6.44 -2.70 1.00
N ASN A 89 5.36 -2.00 0.68
CA ASN A 89 4.06 -2.59 0.33
C ASN A 89 3.67 -2.16 -1.09
N PRO A 90 3.24 -3.09 -1.96
CA PRO A 90 2.71 -2.72 -3.26
C PRO A 90 1.40 -1.91 -3.09
N VAL A 91 1.30 -0.81 -3.82
CA VAL A 91 0.10 0.03 -3.94
C VAL A 91 -0.56 -0.22 -5.29
N SER A 92 0.24 -0.34 -6.35
CA SER A 92 -0.19 -0.73 -7.68
C SER A 92 0.85 -1.65 -8.32
N GLU A 93 0.64 -2.03 -9.58
CA GLU A 93 1.58 -2.85 -10.34
C GLU A 93 3.00 -2.29 -10.33
N HIS A 94 3.13 -0.96 -10.43
CA HIS A 94 4.42 -0.27 -10.55
C HIS A 94 4.77 0.59 -9.35
N VAL A 95 3.85 0.77 -8.39
CA VAL A 95 4.02 1.71 -7.28
C VAL A 95 4.03 0.97 -5.96
N PHE A 96 5.02 1.25 -5.13
CA PHE A 96 5.17 0.71 -3.78
C PHE A 96 5.23 1.85 -2.77
N LEU A 97 4.62 1.65 -1.61
CA LEU A 97 4.74 2.50 -0.46
C LEU A 97 5.80 1.92 0.48
N ALA A 98 6.83 2.70 0.76
CA ALA A 98 7.91 2.33 1.66
C ALA A 98 7.89 3.17 2.94
N SER A 99 8.28 2.57 4.05
CA SER A 99 8.49 3.26 5.33
C SER A 99 9.71 2.73 6.07
N GLY A 100 10.25 3.56 6.95
CA GLY A 100 11.38 3.21 7.78
C GLY A 100 11.77 4.35 8.71
N TRP A 101 13.01 4.30 9.18
CA TRP A 101 13.59 5.35 9.99
C TRP A 101 15.09 5.52 9.70
N ILE A 102 15.58 6.73 9.91
CA ILE A 102 17.02 7.06 9.87
C ILE A 102 17.34 8.07 10.96
N TYR A 103 18.10 7.65 11.95
CA TYR A 103 18.64 8.49 12.99
C TYR A 103 20.12 8.76 12.73
N ALA A 104 20.47 10.04 12.63
CA ALA A 104 21.84 10.51 12.65
C ALA A 104 22.08 11.35 13.91
N ASP A 105 23.34 11.50 14.33
CA ASP A 105 23.67 12.34 15.51
C ASP A 105 23.18 13.79 15.33
N GLU A 106 23.10 14.54 16.43
CA GLU A 106 22.40 15.84 16.52
C GLU A 106 22.80 16.88 15.45
N ASP A 107 24.03 16.83 14.95
CA ASP A 107 24.55 17.77 13.94
C ASP A 107 24.12 17.42 12.50
N VAL A 108 23.54 16.23 12.29
CA VAL A 108 23.16 15.74 10.96
C VAL A 108 21.64 15.74 10.85
N LEU A 109 21.12 16.80 10.23
CA LEU A 109 19.70 16.92 9.95
C LEU A 109 19.37 16.28 8.60
N ILE A 110 18.45 15.33 8.59
CA ILE A 110 17.91 14.73 7.37
C ILE A 110 16.70 15.56 6.91
N ASP A 111 16.62 15.84 5.61
CA ASP A 111 15.51 16.60 5.02
C ASP A 111 14.51 15.67 4.30
N SER A 112 15.05 14.67 3.61
CA SER A 112 14.30 13.73 2.78
C SER A 112 15.04 12.39 2.67
N VAL A 113 14.37 11.40 2.10
CA VAL A 113 14.96 10.10 1.74
C VAL A 113 14.72 9.84 0.25
N ILE A 114 15.72 9.34 -0.45
CA ILE A 114 15.61 8.90 -1.85
C ILE A 114 15.74 7.38 -1.94
N PHE A 115 15.01 6.76 -2.86
CA PHE A 115 15.06 5.32 -3.13
C PHE A 115 15.80 5.06 -4.43
N VAL A 116 16.65 4.04 -4.40
CA VAL A 116 17.57 3.72 -5.50
C VAL A 116 17.53 2.22 -5.77
N ASP A 117 17.44 1.85 -7.04
CA ASP A 117 17.45 0.45 -7.46
C ASP A 117 18.88 -0.15 -7.47
N SER A 118 19.01 -1.40 -7.90
CA SER A 118 20.31 -2.07 -8.02
C SER A 118 21.21 -1.51 -9.14
N SER A 119 20.66 -0.68 -10.03
CA SER A 119 21.35 -0.05 -11.16
C SER A 119 21.79 1.40 -10.88
N ASP A 120 21.65 1.82 -9.62
CA ASP A 120 21.90 3.16 -9.09
C ASP A 120 20.93 4.24 -9.61
N ASN A 121 19.77 3.86 -10.16
CA ASN A 121 18.75 4.80 -10.60
C ASN A 121 17.85 5.23 -9.45
N ILE A 122 17.52 6.52 -9.39
CA ILE A 122 16.51 7.05 -8.48
C ILE A 122 15.13 6.57 -8.95
N VAL A 123 14.50 5.76 -8.12
CA VAL A 123 13.19 5.14 -8.37
C VAL A 123 12.12 5.66 -7.43
N GLY A 124 12.44 6.59 -6.53
CA GLY A 124 11.44 7.17 -5.65
C GLY A 124 12.01 8.07 -4.58
N ALA A 125 11.14 8.57 -3.72
CA ALA A 125 11.51 9.42 -2.60
C ALA A 125 10.47 9.37 -1.46
N ALA A 126 10.90 9.83 -0.29
CA ALA A 126 10.19 9.80 0.97
C ALA A 126 10.39 11.09 1.75
N ASN A 127 9.33 11.51 2.44
CA ASN A 127 9.41 12.57 3.43
C ASN A 127 10.00 12.01 4.73
N TYR A 128 10.80 12.83 5.39
CA TYR A 128 11.37 12.57 6.70
C TYR A 128 10.63 13.37 7.78
N GLY A 129 10.74 12.94 9.03
CA GLY A 129 10.17 13.65 10.19
C GLY A 129 8.87 13.06 10.72
N PHE A 130 8.50 11.85 10.29
CA PHE A 130 7.35 11.15 10.85
C PHE A 130 7.67 10.61 12.24
N ASP A 131 6.68 10.69 13.13
CA ASP A 131 6.81 10.15 14.49
C ASP A 131 6.92 8.62 14.48
N ARG A 132 7.80 8.11 15.33
CA ARG A 132 8.16 6.72 15.58
C ARG A 132 8.21 6.50 17.09
N PRO A 133 7.04 6.48 17.75
CA PRO A 133 6.99 6.39 19.21
C PRO A 133 7.76 5.18 19.74
N GLY A 134 8.64 5.41 20.70
CA GLY A 134 9.43 4.37 21.38
C GLY A 134 10.82 4.15 20.77
N LEU A 135 11.13 4.76 19.63
CA LEU A 135 12.43 4.63 18.99
C LEU A 135 13.53 5.36 19.78
N SER A 136 13.21 6.51 20.36
CA SER A 136 14.12 7.25 21.27
C SER A 136 14.57 6.41 22.46
N GLN A 137 13.63 5.66 23.03
CA GLN A 137 13.88 4.76 24.15
C GLN A 137 14.69 3.53 23.71
N ALA A 138 14.33 2.91 22.58
CA ALA A 138 15.02 1.74 22.05
C ALA A 138 16.48 2.01 21.69
N LEU A 139 16.77 3.20 21.12
CA LEU A 139 18.12 3.60 20.73
C LEU A 139 18.89 4.30 21.86
N GLN A 140 18.22 4.65 22.97
CA GLN A 140 18.75 5.53 24.02
C GLN A 140 19.24 6.87 23.45
N LYS A 141 18.48 7.43 22.50
CA LYS A 141 18.81 8.66 21.76
C LYS A 141 17.65 9.64 21.84
N ALA A 142 17.90 10.82 22.39
CA ALA A 142 16.89 11.87 22.44
C ALA A 142 16.41 12.22 21.02
N ASN A 143 15.11 12.49 20.89
CA ASN A 143 14.45 12.88 19.64
C ASN A 143 14.45 11.83 18.52
N ALA A 144 14.94 10.60 18.73
CA ALA A 144 14.90 9.57 17.68
C ALA A 144 13.47 9.17 17.28
N ASP A 145 12.46 9.51 18.09
CA ASP A 145 11.06 9.34 17.69
C ASP A 145 10.71 10.17 16.44
N LYS A 146 11.43 11.23 16.10
CA LYS A 146 11.15 12.02 14.87
C LYS A 146 11.92 11.54 13.64
N SER A 147 12.49 10.34 13.70
CA SER A 147 13.38 9.82 12.65
C SER A 147 12.67 9.00 11.57
N GLY A 148 11.34 8.92 11.62
CA GLY A 148 10.55 8.17 10.66
C GLY A 148 10.55 8.82 9.28
N TRP A 149 10.48 7.98 8.25
CA TRP A 149 10.23 8.39 6.88
C TRP A 149 9.20 7.49 6.22
N LYS A 150 8.50 8.04 5.24
CA LYS A 150 7.49 7.35 4.43
C LYS A 150 7.53 7.91 3.02
N GLY A 151 7.39 7.06 2.01
CA GLY A 151 7.46 7.46 0.61
C GLY A 151 7.05 6.42 -0.39
N TYR A 152 7.27 6.74 -1.66
CA TYR A 152 6.84 5.90 -2.77
C TYR A 152 8.02 5.53 -3.65
N ILE A 153 7.97 4.32 -4.17
CA ILE A 153 8.91 3.75 -5.13
C ILE A 153 8.11 3.42 -6.39
N TYR A 154 8.66 3.75 -7.56
CA TYR A 154 8.11 3.44 -8.86
C TYR A 154 9.09 2.60 -9.67
N LEU A 155 8.63 1.45 -10.13
CA LEU A 155 9.43 0.50 -10.90
C LEU A 155 8.78 0.28 -12.27
N LYS A 156 9.48 0.69 -13.33
CA LYS A 156 8.99 0.56 -14.72
C LYS A 156 8.90 -0.88 -15.19
N GLU A 157 9.88 -1.71 -14.84
CA GLU A 157 9.99 -3.08 -15.33
C GLU A 157 9.67 -4.09 -14.23
N GLN A 158 8.86 -5.10 -14.55
CA GLN A 158 8.51 -6.22 -13.67
C GLN A 158 9.73 -7.12 -13.39
N THR A 159 10.69 -6.62 -12.63
CA THR A 159 11.90 -7.32 -12.26
C THR A 159 12.04 -7.34 -10.74
N THR A 160 12.73 -8.38 -10.25
CA THR A 160 13.18 -8.36 -8.86
C THR A 160 14.34 -7.38 -8.76
N THR A 161 14.22 -6.38 -7.90
CA THR A 161 15.26 -5.38 -7.69
C THR A 161 15.52 -5.16 -6.21
N THR A 162 16.79 -4.90 -5.87
CA THR A 162 17.14 -4.48 -4.52
C THR A 162 16.98 -2.98 -4.43
N ILE A 163 16.15 -2.53 -3.49
CA ILE A 163 16.02 -1.12 -3.15
C ILE A 163 16.92 -0.77 -2.00
N ARG A 164 17.72 0.27 -2.23
CA ARG A 164 18.49 1.01 -1.24
C ARG A 164 17.80 2.34 -0.96
N ALA A 165 17.95 2.85 0.24
CA ALA A 165 17.48 4.19 0.60
C ALA A 165 18.64 5.05 1.08
N TYR A 166 18.58 6.34 0.80
CA TYR A 166 19.58 7.31 1.24
C TYR A 166 18.89 8.52 1.87
N GLY A 167 19.30 8.90 3.07
CA GLY A 167 18.89 10.16 3.68
C GLY A 167 19.71 11.32 3.11
N LYS A 168 19.04 12.37 2.64
CA LYS A 168 19.68 13.60 2.19
C LYS A 168 19.95 14.50 3.40
N ILE A 169 21.20 14.93 3.55
CA ILE A 169 21.59 15.85 4.62
C ILE A 169 21.13 17.26 4.24
N LYS A 170 20.36 17.88 5.13
CA LYS A 170 19.79 19.21 4.97
C LYS A 170 20.87 20.26 4.68
N ASN A 171 20.58 21.15 3.74
CA ASN A 171 21.49 22.22 3.28
C ASN A 171 22.79 21.73 2.63
N THR A 172 22.88 20.46 2.25
CA THR A 172 24.02 19.90 1.52
C THR A 172 23.54 19.11 0.31
N ASN A 173 24.49 18.66 -0.50
CA ASN A 173 24.25 17.68 -1.56
C ASN A 173 24.64 16.26 -1.12
N GLU A 174 24.99 16.05 0.14
CA GLU A 174 25.49 14.77 0.65
C GLU A 174 24.35 13.81 0.96
N LEU A 175 24.63 12.52 0.74
CA LEU A 175 23.71 11.41 0.92
C LEU A 175 24.30 10.42 1.91
N ILE A 176 23.48 9.98 2.86
CA ILE A 176 23.84 8.95 3.84
C ILE A 176 23.06 7.68 3.53
N LEU A 177 23.76 6.56 3.37
CA LEU A 177 23.14 5.26 3.13
C LEU A 177 22.34 4.79 4.36
N ILE A 178 21.10 4.38 4.12
CA ILE A 178 20.30 3.60 5.07
C ILE A 178 20.79 2.15 5.02
N LYS A 179 21.31 1.64 6.14
CA LYS A 179 22.11 0.40 6.20
C LYS A 179 21.32 -0.87 5.86
N SER A 180 20.00 -0.80 5.82
CA SER A 180 19.14 -1.90 5.42
C SER A 180 18.81 -1.82 3.94
N GLU A 181 18.87 -2.96 3.25
CA GLU A 181 18.37 -3.12 1.89
C GLU A 181 17.11 -3.98 1.91
N LYS A 182 16.22 -3.78 0.94
CA LYS A 182 15.03 -4.62 0.76
C LYS A 182 14.94 -5.07 -0.69
N GLN A 183 14.80 -6.37 -0.90
CA GLN A 183 14.43 -6.89 -2.21
C GLN A 183 12.94 -6.69 -2.43
N ILE A 184 12.61 -6.08 -3.56
CA ILE A 184 11.25 -6.01 -4.09
C ILE A 184 11.19 -7.00 -5.24
N GLU A 185 10.26 -7.95 -5.15
CA GLU A 185 9.86 -8.78 -6.27
C GLU A 185 8.54 -8.22 -6.79
N MET A 186 8.55 -7.65 -8.00
CA MET A 186 7.32 -7.33 -8.73
C MET A 186 6.64 -8.64 -9.12
N LYS A 187 5.79 -9.14 -8.22
CA LYS A 187 4.97 -10.31 -8.49
C LYS A 187 3.83 -9.88 -9.40
N GLY A 188 3.66 -10.61 -10.52
CA GLY A 188 2.79 -10.24 -11.63
C GLY A 188 1.39 -9.82 -11.21
N ASN A 189 0.83 -8.87 -11.98
CA ASN A 189 -0.48 -8.25 -11.91
C ASN A 189 -1.29 -8.56 -10.64
N ILE A 190 -1.49 -7.54 -9.79
CA ILE A 190 -2.66 -7.53 -8.90
C ILE A 190 -3.89 -7.43 -9.82
N VAL A 191 -4.37 -8.58 -10.30
CA VAL A 191 -5.63 -8.64 -11.03
C VAL A 191 -6.73 -8.50 -9.99
N VAL A 192 -7.13 -7.26 -9.72
CA VAL A 192 -8.43 -6.98 -9.11
C VAL A 192 -9.47 -7.37 -10.15
N LYS A 193 -9.83 -8.65 -10.22
CA LYS A 193 -11.04 -9.04 -10.93
C LYS A 193 -12.19 -8.39 -10.17
N GLU A 194 -13.11 -7.73 -10.88
CA GLU A 194 -14.39 -7.29 -10.31
C GLU A 194 -14.93 -8.42 -9.45
N ALA A 195 -14.85 -8.24 -8.13
CA ALA A 195 -15.25 -9.27 -7.20
C ALA A 195 -16.77 -9.31 -7.26
N GLU A 196 -17.32 -10.40 -7.82
CA GLU A 196 -18.73 -10.69 -7.60
C GLU A 196 -19.00 -10.72 -6.09
N GLU A 197 -20.20 -10.27 -5.72
CA GLU A 197 -20.70 -9.93 -4.38
C GLU A 197 -20.45 -10.97 -3.26
N THR A 198 -19.97 -12.16 -3.60
CA THR A 198 -19.72 -13.28 -2.70
C THR A 198 -18.25 -13.49 -2.30
N ASP A 199 -17.29 -12.78 -2.90
CA ASP A 199 -15.87 -13.14 -2.83
C ASP A 199 -14.94 -11.96 -2.48
N VAL A 200 -15.39 -11.01 -1.64
CA VAL A 200 -14.51 -9.96 -1.05
C VAL A 200 -13.35 -10.59 -0.25
N LEU A 201 -13.52 -11.82 0.24
CA LEU A 201 -12.47 -12.64 0.86
C LEU A 201 -11.43 -13.21 -0.13
N THR A 202 -11.65 -13.07 -1.45
CA THR A 202 -10.79 -13.58 -2.52
C THR A 202 -9.83 -12.51 -3.06
N LEU A 203 -9.85 -11.29 -2.51
CA LEU A 203 -9.15 -10.14 -3.12
C LEU A 203 -7.62 -10.17 -3.09
N LEU A 204 -6.96 -11.20 -2.54
CA LEU A 204 -5.48 -11.28 -2.53
C LEU A 204 -4.98 -12.70 -2.79
N HIS A 205 -5.04 -13.12 -4.05
CA HIS A 205 -4.24 -14.24 -4.56
C HIS A 205 -3.00 -13.68 -5.26
N ASN A 206 -1.82 -13.97 -4.72
CA ASN A 206 -0.56 -13.84 -5.44
C ASN A 206 -0.15 -15.24 -5.88
N ASP A 207 0.21 -15.42 -7.15
CA ASP A 207 0.23 -16.69 -7.89
C ASP A 207 1.10 -17.84 -7.34
N ASN A 208 1.74 -17.70 -6.18
CA ASN A 208 2.36 -18.83 -5.45
C ASN A 208 2.40 -18.67 -3.91
N GLN A 209 1.70 -17.68 -3.34
CA GLN A 209 1.52 -17.57 -1.89
C GLN A 209 0.10 -17.10 -1.59
N VAL A 210 -0.60 -17.95 -0.86
CA VAL A 210 -1.88 -17.66 -0.24
C VAL A 210 -1.62 -16.58 0.82
N LEU A 211 -1.87 -15.29 0.51
CA LEU A 211 -1.76 -14.19 1.48
C LEU A 211 -2.78 -14.33 2.64
N TYR A 212 -3.83 -15.14 2.41
CA TYR A 212 -4.89 -15.50 3.36
C TYR A 212 -5.29 -16.97 3.18
N GLU A 213 -5.08 -17.85 4.16
CA GLU A 213 -5.61 -19.21 4.09
C GLU A 213 -7.14 -19.18 3.95
N LYS A 214 -7.61 -19.52 2.75
CA LYS A 214 -9.01 -19.52 2.29
C LYS A 214 -9.98 -20.24 3.24
N SER A 215 -9.49 -21.14 4.09
CA SER A 215 -10.27 -21.95 5.01
C SER A 215 -10.70 -21.24 6.30
N THR A 216 -9.92 -20.27 6.80
CA THR A 216 -10.10 -19.77 8.18
C THR A 216 -11.17 -18.69 8.31
N LEU A 217 -11.37 -17.87 7.27
CA LEU A 217 -12.41 -16.82 7.24
C LEU A 217 -13.73 -17.28 6.59
N LYS A 218 -13.68 -18.14 5.56
CA LYS A 218 -14.89 -18.59 4.83
C LYS A 218 -15.89 -19.35 5.69
N GLN A 219 -15.46 -19.94 6.81
CA GLN A 219 -16.38 -20.72 7.66
C GLN A 219 -17.28 -19.86 8.55
N GLU A 220 -16.92 -18.61 8.89
CA GLU A 220 -17.66 -17.87 9.92
C GLU A 220 -18.17 -16.47 9.49
N TYR A 221 -17.53 -15.78 8.53
CA TYR A 221 -17.92 -14.41 8.19
C TYR A 221 -17.96 -14.18 6.69
N LYS A 222 -19.17 -14.07 6.12
CA LYS A 222 -19.37 -13.61 4.74
C LYS A 222 -19.27 -12.09 4.71
N ALA A 223 -18.70 -11.53 3.65
CA ALA A 223 -18.76 -10.09 3.42
C ALA A 223 -20.22 -9.60 3.51
N ASN A 224 -20.45 -8.43 4.12
CA ASN A 224 -21.79 -7.90 4.42
C ASN A 224 -22.61 -8.72 5.45
N SER A 225 -21.97 -9.61 6.21
CA SER A 225 -22.56 -10.12 7.45
C SER A 225 -22.41 -9.08 8.56
N LYS A 226 -23.43 -8.97 9.42
CA LYS A 226 -23.40 -8.09 10.59
C LYS A 226 -22.63 -8.72 11.73
N ILE A 227 -21.85 -7.92 12.45
CA ILE A 227 -21.22 -8.37 13.70
C ILE A 227 -22.28 -8.53 14.81
N ASN A 228 -22.05 -9.48 15.73
CA ASN A 228 -22.89 -9.63 16.93
C ASN A 228 -22.28 -8.81 18.07
N ALA A 229 -22.98 -7.75 18.49
CA ALA A 229 -22.53 -6.80 19.51
C ALA A 229 -22.41 -7.38 20.93
N GLU A 230 -23.04 -8.54 21.22
CA GLU A 230 -23.02 -9.15 22.56
C GLU A 230 -21.66 -9.74 22.96
N LYS A 231 -20.68 -9.77 22.05
CA LYS A 231 -19.35 -10.40 22.25
C LYS A 231 -18.18 -9.41 22.18
N ILE A 232 -18.42 -8.12 22.41
CA ILE A 232 -17.38 -7.09 22.32
C ILE A 232 -16.73 -6.84 23.69
N VAL A 233 -15.42 -7.04 23.78
CA VAL A 233 -14.60 -6.70 24.95
C VAL A 233 -13.95 -5.33 24.73
N THR A 234 -14.05 -4.41 25.71
CA THR A 234 -13.65 -3.00 25.57
C THR A 234 -12.38 -2.58 26.30
N ASN A 235 -11.75 -3.48 27.07
CA ASN A 235 -10.56 -3.15 27.87
C ASN A 235 -9.25 -3.62 27.20
N THR A 236 -8.89 -3.04 26.05
CA THR A 236 -7.60 -3.34 25.42
C THR A 236 -6.79 -2.11 25.04
N LEU A 237 -5.47 -2.30 25.02
CA LEU A 237 -4.53 -1.30 24.52
C LEU A 237 -4.40 -1.54 23.02
N SER A 238 -4.76 -0.56 22.22
CA SER A 238 -4.82 -0.74 20.77
C SER A 238 -4.80 0.60 20.04
N SER A 239 -4.46 0.55 18.76
CA SER A 239 -4.46 1.71 17.86
C SER A 239 -4.78 1.25 16.44
N PHE A 240 -5.62 2.02 15.76
CA PHE A 240 -5.77 2.04 14.32
C PHE A 240 -4.85 3.15 13.79
N ASP A 241 -3.69 2.78 13.27
CA ASP A 241 -2.67 3.76 12.92
C ASP A 241 -3.03 4.50 11.63
N SER A 242 -3.26 3.76 10.54
CA SER A 242 -3.45 4.35 9.21
C SER A 242 -4.45 3.59 8.36
N ILE A 243 -5.18 4.33 7.52
CA ILE A 243 -5.84 3.83 6.32
C ILE A 243 -5.23 4.56 5.12
N ILE A 244 -4.91 3.82 4.06
CA ILE A 244 -4.24 4.34 2.88
C ILE A 244 -4.97 3.80 1.65
N PRO A 245 -5.46 4.65 0.73
CA PRO A 245 -6.04 4.17 -0.52
C PRO A 245 -4.98 3.40 -1.33
N VAL A 246 -5.40 2.26 -1.88
CA VAL A 246 -4.59 1.39 -2.75
C VAL A 246 -5.17 1.37 -4.16
N SER A 247 -6.50 1.38 -4.26
CA SER A 247 -7.24 1.60 -5.50
C SER A 247 -8.55 2.32 -5.19
N GLU A 248 -9.36 2.57 -6.22
CA GLU A 248 -10.64 3.27 -6.13
C GLU A 248 -11.57 2.75 -5.02
N TYR A 249 -11.51 1.46 -4.70
CA TYR A 249 -12.39 0.81 -3.72
C TYR A 249 -11.65 0.03 -2.63
N VAL A 250 -10.32 0.01 -2.66
CA VAL A 250 -9.50 -0.81 -1.76
C VAL A 250 -8.55 0.07 -0.96
N PHE A 251 -8.49 -0.16 0.34
CA PHE A 251 -7.64 0.58 1.27
C PHE A 251 -6.79 -0.38 2.09
N LEU A 252 -5.51 -0.06 2.27
CA LEU A 252 -4.59 -0.71 3.19
C LEU A 252 -4.78 -0.11 4.59
N ALA A 253 -5.01 -0.96 5.58
CA ALA A 253 -5.19 -0.60 6.97
C ALA A 253 -4.09 -1.22 7.83
N THR A 254 -3.54 -0.44 8.77
CA THR A 254 -2.53 -0.90 9.73
C THR A 254 -2.81 -0.41 11.14
N GLY A 255 -2.34 -1.16 12.13
CA GLY A 255 -2.45 -0.79 13.54
C GLY A 255 -1.86 -1.84 14.45
N TRP A 256 -2.21 -1.79 15.72
CA TRP A 256 -1.81 -2.80 16.71
C TRP A 256 -2.90 -3.04 17.75
N ILE A 257 -2.90 -4.22 18.35
CA ILE A 257 -3.84 -4.58 19.43
C ILE A 257 -3.19 -5.54 20.43
N TYR A 258 -3.06 -5.08 21.67
CA TYR A 258 -2.60 -5.85 22.80
C TYR A 258 -3.76 -6.11 23.77
N ALA A 259 -4.21 -7.37 23.82
CA ALA A 259 -5.37 -7.79 24.60
C ALA A 259 -5.01 -8.49 25.93
N GLY A 260 -3.73 -8.51 26.32
CA GLY A 260 -3.23 -9.21 27.50
C GLY A 260 -2.31 -10.37 27.16
N GLU A 261 -1.60 -10.91 28.15
CA GLU A 261 -0.61 -11.98 27.94
C GLU A 261 -1.27 -13.32 27.56
N ASP A 262 -2.47 -13.57 28.09
CA ASP A 262 -3.22 -14.82 27.88
C ASP A 262 -4.25 -14.73 26.75
N VAL A 263 -4.35 -13.58 26.07
CA VAL A 263 -5.32 -13.37 25.00
C VAL A 263 -4.62 -13.38 23.66
N LEU A 264 -4.84 -14.45 22.89
CA LEU A 264 -4.29 -14.60 21.56
C LEU A 264 -5.27 -14.05 20.52
N ILE A 265 -4.88 -12.94 19.90
CA ILE A 265 -5.53 -12.45 18.69
C ILE A 265 -4.99 -13.24 17.50
N ASP A 266 -5.84 -13.67 16.58
CA ASP A 266 -5.42 -14.37 15.36
C ASP A 266 -5.69 -13.60 14.08
N SER A 267 -6.61 -12.64 14.13
CA SER A 267 -7.04 -11.85 12.99
C SER A 267 -7.69 -10.56 13.46
N VAL A 268 -7.76 -9.59 12.55
CA VAL A 268 -8.52 -8.36 12.75
C VAL A 268 -9.55 -8.25 11.63
N ILE A 269 -10.76 -7.80 11.95
CA ILE A 269 -11.82 -7.52 10.99
C ILE A 269 -12.13 -6.03 10.95
N PHE A 270 -12.51 -5.54 9.77
CA PHE A 270 -12.91 -4.15 9.56
C PHE A 270 -14.42 -4.10 9.32
N VAL A 271 -15.06 -3.14 9.97
CA VAL A 271 -16.51 -2.99 9.99
C VAL A 271 -16.87 -1.55 9.70
N ASP A 272 -17.83 -1.33 8.80
CA ASP A 272 -18.32 0.00 8.46
C ASP A 272 -19.29 0.57 9.52
N SER A 273 -19.83 1.76 9.26
CA SER A 273 -20.82 2.43 10.11
C SER A 273 -22.18 1.72 10.15
N SER A 274 -22.44 0.79 9.23
CA SER A 274 -23.66 -0.02 9.14
C SER A 274 -23.50 -1.42 9.75
N ASP A 275 -22.40 -1.65 10.47
CA ASP A 275 -22.00 -2.92 11.08
C ASP A 275 -21.69 -4.04 10.08
N ASN A 276 -21.43 -3.71 8.81
CA ASN A 276 -21.04 -4.69 7.79
C ASN A 276 -19.55 -4.95 7.84
N ILE A 277 -19.16 -6.23 7.73
CA ILE A 277 -17.75 -6.59 7.53
C ILE A 277 -17.31 -6.19 6.11
N VAL A 278 -16.34 -5.30 6.05
CA VAL A 278 -15.81 -4.69 4.82
C VAL A 278 -14.32 -5.03 4.60
N GLY A 279 -13.70 -5.79 5.49
CA GLY A 279 -12.31 -6.18 5.32
C GLY A 279 -11.74 -7.03 6.45
N ALA A 280 -10.47 -7.44 6.29
CA ALA A 280 -9.74 -8.22 7.28
C ALA A 280 -8.23 -7.96 7.24
N ALA A 281 -7.56 -8.24 8.35
CA ALA A 281 -6.13 -8.08 8.57
C ALA A 281 -5.53 -9.29 9.27
N ASN A 282 -4.30 -9.59 8.87
CA ASN A 282 -3.46 -10.56 9.57
C ASN A 282 -2.87 -9.91 10.82
N TYR A 283 -2.80 -10.68 11.90
CA TYR A 283 -2.18 -10.28 13.16
C TYR A 283 -0.80 -10.93 13.30
N GLY A 284 0.06 -10.38 14.16
CA GLY A 284 1.36 -10.96 14.47
C GLY A 284 2.54 -10.25 13.80
N TYR A 285 2.31 -9.08 13.21
CA TYR A 285 3.38 -8.26 12.66
C TYR A 285 4.18 -7.60 13.78
N ASP A 286 5.49 -7.52 13.58
CA ASP A 286 6.37 -6.88 14.55
C ASP A 286 6.12 -5.36 14.62
N ARG A 287 6.08 -4.86 15.86
CA ARG A 287 5.96 -3.48 16.30
C ARG A 287 7.11 -3.21 17.28
N PRO A 288 8.35 -3.09 16.78
CA PRO A 288 9.51 -2.95 17.64
C PRO A 288 9.36 -1.79 18.61
N GLY A 289 9.61 -2.04 19.89
CA GLY A 289 9.55 -1.03 20.96
C GLY A 289 8.19 -0.91 21.67
N LEU A 290 7.14 -1.56 21.17
CA LEU A 290 5.81 -1.49 21.78
C LEU A 290 5.75 -2.22 23.14
N SER A 291 6.46 -3.33 23.29
CA SER A 291 6.62 -4.08 24.55
C SER A 291 7.23 -3.21 25.64
N GLN A 292 8.20 -2.40 25.27
CA GLN A 292 8.87 -1.48 26.18
C GLN A 292 7.95 -0.31 26.54
N ALA A 293 7.26 0.28 25.55
CA ALA A 293 6.33 1.39 25.76
C ALA A 293 5.16 1.01 26.68
N LEU A 294 4.60 -0.19 26.50
CA LEU A 294 3.48 -0.67 27.31
C LEU A 294 3.92 -1.34 28.63
N GLN A 295 5.22 -1.59 28.80
CA GLN A 295 5.76 -2.45 29.87
C GLN A 295 5.08 -3.84 29.87
N LYS A 296 4.93 -4.43 28.69
CA LYS A 296 4.25 -5.72 28.46
C LYS A 296 5.12 -6.64 27.63
N THR A 297 5.26 -7.88 28.06
CA THR A 297 6.00 -8.89 27.30
C THR A 297 5.27 -9.21 26.00
N ASN A 298 6.01 -9.39 24.91
CA ASN A 298 5.48 -9.78 23.59
C ASN A 298 4.52 -8.78 22.91
N ALA A 299 4.34 -7.56 23.43
CA ALA A 299 3.51 -6.56 22.74
C ALA A 299 4.10 -6.15 21.38
N ASP A 300 5.38 -6.43 21.12
CA ASP A 300 5.99 -6.23 19.81
C ASP A 300 5.33 -7.09 18.74
N LYS A 301 4.71 -8.23 19.07
CA LYS A 301 4.01 -9.06 18.06
C LYS A 301 2.55 -8.68 17.88
N SER A 302 2.15 -7.49 18.34
CA SER A 302 0.75 -7.06 18.34
C SER A 302 0.31 -6.27 17.11
N GLY A 303 1.21 -6.10 16.13
CA GLY A 303 0.89 -5.42 14.89
C GLY A 303 -0.07 -6.21 14.02
N TRP A 304 -0.90 -5.47 13.28
CA TRP A 304 -1.76 -6.03 12.24
C TRP A 304 -1.74 -5.17 10.98
N GLN A 305 -1.95 -5.83 9.84
CA GLN A 305 -2.02 -5.23 8.52
C GLN A 305 -3.04 -6.00 7.66
N GLY A 306 -3.87 -5.26 6.94
CA GLY A 306 -4.87 -5.85 6.05
C GLY A 306 -5.56 -4.83 5.16
N TYR A 307 -6.68 -5.26 4.57
CA TYR A 307 -7.34 -4.50 3.53
C TYR A 307 -8.82 -4.33 3.80
N ILE A 308 -9.33 -3.17 3.38
CA ILE A 308 -10.74 -2.77 3.42
C ILE A 308 -11.18 -2.63 1.97
N TYR A 309 -12.34 -3.19 1.65
CA TYR A 309 -13.02 -3.02 0.38
C TYR A 309 -14.39 -2.38 0.61
N LEU A 310 -14.62 -1.26 -0.07
CA LEU A 310 -15.88 -0.53 0.00
C LEU A 310 -16.56 -0.57 -1.36
N LYS A 311 -17.78 -1.09 -1.41
CA LYS A 311 -18.54 -1.22 -2.67
C LYS A 311 -19.01 0.12 -3.22
N GLU A 312 -19.24 1.08 -2.33
CA GLU A 312 -19.79 2.39 -2.67
C GLU A 312 -18.82 3.50 -2.28
N LYS A 313 -18.75 4.56 -3.09
CA LYS A 313 -17.96 5.76 -2.81
C LYS A 313 -18.67 6.66 -1.82
N THR A 314 -18.91 6.13 -0.63
CA THR A 314 -19.57 6.87 0.44
C THR A 314 -18.58 7.08 1.58
N THR A 315 -18.49 8.31 2.06
CA THR A 315 -17.72 8.59 3.27
C THR A 315 -18.23 7.71 4.40
N THR A 316 -17.35 6.90 4.96
CA THR A 316 -17.73 5.90 5.95
C THR A 316 -16.73 5.83 7.09
N THR A 317 -17.23 5.52 8.27
CA THR A 317 -16.41 5.29 9.46
C THR A 317 -16.10 3.81 9.56
N ILE A 318 -14.81 3.48 9.64
CA ILE A 318 -14.33 2.12 9.81
C ILE A 318 -13.91 1.91 11.26
N ARG A 319 -14.44 0.85 11.85
CA ARG A 319 -14.00 0.27 13.12
C ARG A 319 -13.18 -0.98 12.84
N ALA A 320 -12.22 -1.27 13.71
CA ALA A 320 -11.46 -2.51 13.64
C ALA A 320 -11.69 -3.33 14.92
N TYR A 321 -11.74 -4.66 14.77
CA TYR A 321 -11.92 -5.58 15.88
C TYR A 321 -10.91 -6.73 15.81
N GLY A 322 -10.19 -7.01 16.89
CA GLY A 322 -9.35 -8.20 17.01
C GLY A 322 -10.19 -9.42 17.41
N ARG A 323 -10.01 -10.56 16.73
CA ARG A 323 -10.68 -11.81 17.08
C ARG A 323 -9.81 -12.64 18.02
N ILE A 324 -10.40 -13.12 19.12
CA ILE A 324 -9.73 -14.00 20.07
C ILE A 324 -9.79 -15.45 19.55
N LYS A 325 -8.61 -16.07 19.36
CA LYS A 325 -8.38 -17.37 18.71
C LYS A 325 -9.20 -18.55 19.26
N ASN A 326 -9.69 -18.46 20.50
CA ASN A 326 -10.34 -19.57 21.20
C ASN A 326 -11.80 -19.33 21.61
N THR A 327 -12.28 -18.09 21.59
CA THR A 327 -13.64 -17.74 22.06
C THR A 327 -14.54 -17.20 20.95
N ASN A 328 -13.95 -16.86 19.79
CA ASN A 328 -14.62 -16.09 18.72
C ASN A 328 -15.24 -14.78 19.24
N GLU A 329 -14.79 -14.29 20.40
CA GLU A 329 -15.13 -12.96 20.89
C GLU A 329 -14.31 -11.92 20.13
N LEU A 330 -14.89 -10.73 20.03
CA LEU A 330 -14.28 -9.60 19.36
C LEU A 330 -13.82 -8.59 20.40
N VAL A 331 -12.65 -8.05 20.16
CA VAL A 331 -12.08 -6.98 20.97
C VAL A 331 -12.10 -5.72 20.13
N LEU A 332 -12.73 -4.67 20.62
CA LEU A 332 -12.71 -3.38 19.93
C LEU A 332 -11.29 -2.80 19.94
N ILE A 333 -10.80 -2.42 18.76
CA ILE A 333 -9.60 -1.61 18.63
C ILE A 333 -10.03 -0.16 18.87
N ASN A 334 -9.45 0.48 19.89
CA ASN A 334 -9.84 1.78 20.40
C ASN A 334 -9.39 2.91 19.45
N SER A 335 -10.01 2.99 18.28
CA SER A 335 -10.00 4.12 17.36
C SER A 335 -10.82 3.79 16.12
N GLU A 336 -11.55 4.79 15.65
CA GLU A 336 -12.25 4.74 14.38
C GLU A 336 -11.46 5.55 13.36
N LYS A 337 -11.59 5.17 12.08
CA LYS A 337 -10.99 5.91 10.98
C LYS A 337 -12.06 6.22 9.96
N GLN A 338 -12.14 7.49 9.57
CA GLN A 338 -13.02 7.92 8.50
C GLN A 338 -12.30 7.72 7.16
N ILE A 339 -12.98 7.07 6.22
CA ILE A 339 -12.57 7.02 4.83
C ILE A 339 -13.40 8.05 4.08
N GLU A 340 -12.73 9.01 3.45
CA GLU A 340 -13.34 10.01 2.59
C GLU A 340 -12.96 9.71 1.14
N PHE A 341 -13.96 9.46 0.31
CA PHE A 341 -13.76 9.36 -1.13
C PHE A 341 -13.63 10.77 -1.71
N PRO A 342 -12.69 11.00 -2.63
CA PRO A 342 -12.59 12.27 -3.35
C PRO A 342 -13.79 12.56 -4.25
#